data_AF-A0A931T2J4-F1
#
_entry.id   AF-A0A931T2J4-F1
#
_cell.length_a   1.000
_cell.length_b   1.000
_cell.length_c   1.000
_cell.angle_alpha   90.00
_cell.angle_beta   90.00
_cell.angle_gamma   90.00
#
_symmetry.space_group_name_H-M   'P 1'
#
loop_
_entity.id
_entity.type
_entity.pdbx_description
1 polymer ?
#
loop_
_entity_poly.entity_id
_entity_poly.type
_entity_poly.pdbx_seq_one_letter_code
_entity_poly.pdbx_strand_id
1 'polypeptide(L)'
;MARLAFKPDASFFRKIAIGAVGTRAVREDLGVHGHQAVELERGSTDTKLWKNVKRKRVRIPDLVCTRCGLRVECRTKTTPELSMSHSLTDEARAWDFGMVDSDYIAFPICIANDEAYWSAGKLGPEASYWHERNWVHWETAGRINYFPIRSFRATPHAKSSTKGVTEGAETIISWPAVFANRSAVVEAVAGHRVTTRPSVGGRRNSRKVPA
;
A
#
# COMPACT_ATOMS: atom_id res chain seq x y z
N MET A 1 -11.96 20.53 -23.78
CA MET A 1 -11.99 19.06 -23.56
C MET A 1 -11.00 18.70 -22.47
N ALA A 2 -11.37 17.85 -21.51
CA ALA A 2 -10.40 17.32 -20.55
C ALA A 2 -9.43 16.37 -21.27
N ARG A 3 -8.11 16.63 -21.19
CA ARG A 3 -7.11 15.67 -21.67
C ARG A 3 -7.23 14.41 -20.81
N LEU A 4 -7.68 13.31 -21.43
CA LEU A 4 -7.72 11.98 -20.82
C LEU A 4 -6.29 11.47 -20.64
N ALA A 5 -5.67 11.96 -19.58
CA ALA A 5 -4.29 11.68 -19.26
C ALA A 5 -4.27 10.38 -18.44
N PHE A 6 -4.18 9.26 -19.15
CA PHE A 6 -4.13 7.93 -18.55
C PHE A 6 -2.72 7.60 -18.04
N LYS A 7 -2.66 6.79 -16.98
CA LYS A 7 -1.42 6.14 -16.56
C LYS A 7 -0.96 5.19 -17.65
N PRO A 8 0.35 5.08 -17.95
CA PRO A 8 0.86 3.99 -18.76
C PRO A 8 0.40 2.65 -18.18
N ASP A 9 -0.09 1.75 -19.03
CA ASP A 9 -0.69 0.48 -18.61
C ASP A 9 0.20 -0.31 -17.65
N ALA A 10 1.51 -0.34 -17.90
CA ALA A 10 2.50 -0.95 -17.01
C ALA A 10 2.45 -0.38 -15.57
N SER A 11 2.33 0.94 -15.40
CA SER A 11 2.19 1.58 -14.08
C SER A 11 0.88 1.20 -13.39
N PHE A 12 -0.21 1.08 -14.16
CA PHE A 12 -1.50 0.66 -13.66
C PHE A 12 -1.48 -0.81 -13.21
N PHE A 13 -0.98 -1.73 -14.05
CA PHE A 13 -0.86 -3.15 -13.74
C PHE A 13 0.09 -3.41 -12.56
N ARG A 14 1.25 -2.74 -12.50
CA ARG A 14 2.18 -2.81 -11.34
C ARG A 14 1.46 -2.41 -10.04
N LYS A 15 0.71 -1.30 -10.06
CA LYS A 15 -0.09 -0.84 -8.91
C LYS A 15 -1.25 -1.80 -8.56
N ILE A 16 -1.77 -2.61 -9.49
CA ILE A 16 -2.81 -3.63 -9.24
C ILE A 16 -2.18 -4.90 -8.64
N ALA A 17 -1.07 -5.39 -9.20
CA ALA A 17 -0.33 -6.55 -8.70
C ALA A 17 0.16 -6.36 -7.25
N ILE A 18 0.81 -5.23 -6.97
CA ILE A 18 1.26 -4.87 -5.60
C ILE A 18 0.09 -4.83 -4.62
N GLY A 19 -1.04 -4.23 -5.02
CA GLY A 19 -2.24 -4.18 -4.18
C GLY A 19 -2.72 -5.59 -3.82
N ALA A 20 -2.90 -6.46 -4.82
CA ALA A 20 -3.35 -7.83 -4.60
C ALA A 20 -2.39 -8.66 -3.71
N VAL A 21 -1.07 -8.51 -3.89
CA VAL A 21 -0.07 -9.20 -3.05
C VAL A 21 -0.11 -8.70 -1.60
N GLY A 22 -0.13 -7.39 -1.38
CA GLY A 22 -0.20 -6.83 -0.03
C GLY A 22 -1.51 -7.19 0.70
N THR A 23 -2.66 -7.15 0.01
CA THR A 23 -3.95 -7.54 0.61
C THR A 23 -4.00 -9.02 0.98
N ARG A 24 -3.37 -9.92 0.21
CA ARG A 24 -3.21 -11.34 0.60
C ARG A 24 -2.38 -11.48 1.88
N ALA A 25 -1.24 -10.80 1.95
CA ALA A 25 -0.38 -10.83 3.14
C ALA A 25 -1.10 -10.27 4.38
N VAL A 26 -1.90 -9.21 4.24
CA VAL A 26 -2.77 -8.69 5.32
C VAL A 26 -3.79 -9.73 5.75
N ARG A 27 -4.48 -10.38 4.80
CA ARG A 27 -5.47 -11.43 5.11
C ARG A 27 -4.83 -12.61 5.84
N GLU A 28 -3.64 -13.03 5.44
CA GLU A 28 -2.87 -14.12 6.05
C GLU A 28 -2.38 -13.76 7.47
N ASP A 29 -1.81 -12.57 7.64
CA ASP A 29 -1.36 -12.05 8.93
C ASP A 29 -2.54 -11.88 9.93
N LEU A 30 -3.67 -11.33 9.48
CA LEU A 30 -4.92 -11.31 10.26
C LEU A 30 -5.39 -12.73 10.64
N GLY A 31 -5.23 -13.70 9.74
CA GLY A 31 -5.52 -15.11 9.97
C GLY A 31 -4.68 -15.74 11.09
N VAL A 32 -3.37 -15.45 11.10
CA VAL A 32 -2.44 -15.87 12.17
C VAL A 32 -2.87 -15.29 13.53
N HIS A 33 -3.45 -14.08 13.54
CA HIS A 33 -4.00 -13.44 14.74
C HIS A 33 -5.47 -13.82 15.04
N GLY A 34 -6.00 -14.87 14.42
CA GLY A 34 -7.30 -15.48 14.74
C GLY A 34 -8.53 -14.86 14.04
N HIS A 35 -8.33 -13.85 13.18
CA HIS A 35 -9.40 -13.27 12.37
C HIS A 35 -9.73 -14.16 11.16
N GLN A 36 -10.95 -14.01 10.63
CA GLN A 36 -11.40 -14.67 9.41
C GLN A 36 -11.72 -13.59 8.36
N ALA A 37 -10.66 -13.00 7.81
CA ALA A 37 -10.75 -11.90 6.86
C ALA A 37 -11.15 -12.39 5.46
N VAL A 38 -12.21 -11.78 4.91
CA VAL A 38 -12.69 -11.98 3.53
C VAL A 38 -12.71 -10.64 2.79
N GLU A 39 -12.76 -10.68 1.46
CA GLU A 39 -12.87 -9.46 0.65
C GLU A 39 -14.19 -8.72 0.91
N LEU A 40 -14.10 -7.44 1.26
CA LEU A 40 -15.23 -6.51 1.28
C LEU A 40 -15.29 -5.76 -0.06
N GLU A 41 -14.18 -5.19 -0.53
CA GLU A 41 -14.03 -4.80 -1.95
C GLU A 41 -13.67 -6.04 -2.79
N ARG A 42 -14.63 -6.55 -3.57
CA ARG A 42 -14.44 -7.76 -4.39
C ARG A 42 -13.25 -7.61 -5.37
N GLY A 43 -12.33 -8.55 -5.28
CA GLY A 43 -11.09 -8.62 -6.04
C GLY A 43 -9.92 -7.86 -5.41
N SER A 44 -10.02 -7.31 -4.20
CA SER A 44 -8.90 -6.69 -3.49
C SER A 44 -7.65 -7.60 -3.39
N THR A 45 -7.83 -8.94 -3.42
CA THR A 45 -6.78 -9.96 -3.45
C THR A 45 -6.51 -10.60 -4.82
N ASP A 46 -7.06 -10.06 -5.91
CA ASP A 46 -6.89 -10.56 -7.29
C ASP A 46 -6.48 -9.42 -8.24
N THR A 47 -5.79 -9.73 -9.33
CA THR A 47 -5.46 -8.79 -10.42
C THR A 47 -6.59 -8.68 -11.47
N LYS A 48 -7.57 -9.60 -11.47
CA LYS A 48 -8.72 -9.60 -12.41
C LYS A 48 -9.52 -8.29 -12.38
N LEU A 49 -9.51 -7.57 -13.49
CA LEU A 49 -10.28 -6.33 -13.66
C LEU A 49 -11.73 -6.66 -14.07
N TRP A 50 -12.70 -6.15 -13.32
CA TRP A 50 -14.13 -6.32 -13.61
C TRP A 50 -14.71 -5.01 -14.15
N LYS A 51 -15.41 -5.05 -15.29
CA LYS A 51 -15.93 -3.84 -15.95
C LYS A 51 -16.82 -2.96 -15.05
N ASN A 52 -17.57 -3.58 -14.14
CA ASN A 52 -18.57 -2.91 -13.31
C ASN A 52 -18.17 -2.77 -11.83
N VAL A 53 -17.01 -3.29 -11.40
CA VAL A 53 -16.50 -3.08 -10.03
C VAL A 53 -15.61 -1.84 -10.05
N LYS A 54 -15.95 -0.85 -9.23
CA LYS A 54 -15.27 0.46 -9.13
C LYS A 54 -13.90 0.36 -8.41
N ARG A 55 -13.03 -0.57 -8.84
CA ARG A 55 -11.69 -0.79 -8.28
C ARG A 55 -10.94 0.54 -8.11
N LYS A 56 -10.50 0.83 -6.89
CA LYS A 56 -9.74 2.05 -6.53
C LYS A 56 -10.47 3.39 -6.79
N ARG A 57 -11.78 3.39 -7.04
CA ARG A 57 -12.58 4.63 -7.21
C ARG A 57 -13.47 4.98 -6.01
N VAL A 58 -13.61 4.09 -5.05
CA VAL A 58 -14.28 4.32 -3.77
C VAL A 58 -13.28 3.94 -2.68
N ARG A 59 -13.22 4.68 -1.56
CA ARG A 59 -12.40 4.31 -0.39
C ARG A 59 -13.25 3.60 0.66
N ILE A 60 -13.61 2.35 0.39
CA ILE A 60 -14.16 1.41 1.37
C ILE A 60 -13.06 0.42 1.76
N PRO A 61 -13.08 -0.18 2.97
CA PRO A 61 -12.06 -1.16 3.35
C PRO A 61 -12.00 -2.37 2.40
N ASP A 62 -10.80 -2.74 1.96
CA ASP A 62 -10.53 -3.95 1.18
C ASP A 62 -11.06 -5.26 1.81
N LEU A 63 -10.96 -5.40 3.14
CA LEU A 63 -11.22 -6.64 3.89
C LEU A 63 -12.21 -6.44 5.05
N VAL A 64 -12.96 -7.49 5.41
CA VAL A 64 -13.77 -7.59 6.62
C VAL A 64 -13.59 -8.95 7.31
N CYS A 65 -13.48 -8.96 8.63
CA CYS A 65 -13.45 -10.17 9.44
C CYS A 65 -14.88 -10.67 9.72
N THR A 66 -15.23 -11.88 9.26
CA THR A 66 -16.56 -12.47 9.49
C THR A 66 -16.81 -12.88 10.95
N ARG A 67 -15.77 -12.99 11.79
CA ARG A 67 -15.88 -13.36 13.21
C ARG A 67 -16.17 -12.19 14.14
N CYS A 68 -15.66 -10.99 13.84
CA CYS A 68 -15.70 -9.85 14.76
C CYS A 68 -16.00 -8.49 14.10
N GLY A 69 -16.28 -8.45 12.78
CA GLY A 69 -16.62 -7.22 12.07
C GLY A 69 -15.45 -6.27 11.79
N LEU A 70 -14.23 -6.55 12.28
CA LEU A 70 -13.03 -5.74 11.99
C LEU A 70 -12.87 -5.54 10.47
N ARG A 71 -12.84 -4.28 10.02
CA ARG A 71 -12.60 -3.93 8.61
C ARG A 71 -11.21 -3.31 8.44
N VAL A 72 -10.55 -3.67 7.35
CA VAL A 72 -9.16 -3.27 7.07
C VAL A 72 -9.00 -2.79 5.63
N GLU A 73 -8.48 -1.58 5.46
CA GLU A 73 -8.06 -1.01 4.19
C GLU A 73 -6.58 -1.28 3.93
N CYS A 74 -6.23 -1.81 2.76
CA CYS A 74 -4.84 -2.17 2.43
C CYS A 74 -4.17 -1.05 1.62
N ARG A 75 -3.21 -0.37 2.26
CA ARG A 75 -2.39 0.69 1.66
C ARG A 75 -0.98 0.17 1.38
N THR A 76 -0.89 -0.84 0.52
CA THR A 76 0.40 -1.43 0.10
C THR A 76 1.33 -0.39 -0.50
N LYS A 77 2.61 -0.42 -0.09
CA LYS A 77 3.68 0.49 -0.56
C LYS A 77 4.89 -0.26 -1.08
N THR A 78 5.69 0.38 -1.92
CA THR A 78 7.04 -0.08 -2.28
C THR A 78 8.14 0.56 -1.42
N THR A 79 7.78 1.56 -0.62
CA THR A 79 8.66 2.29 0.30
C THR A 79 7.96 2.49 1.64
N PRO A 80 8.65 2.49 2.79
CA PRO A 80 8.02 2.75 4.08
C PRO A 80 7.54 4.22 4.18
N GLU A 81 6.24 4.45 3.95
CA GLU A 81 5.60 5.76 4.05
C GLU A 81 4.11 5.65 4.48
N LEU A 82 3.68 6.54 5.38
CA LEU A 82 2.26 6.72 5.70
C LEU A 82 1.67 7.77 4.74
N SER A 83 1.37 7.36 3.50
CA SER A 83 0.77 8.24 2.50
C SER A 83 -0.47 7.63 1.83
N MET A 84 -1.41 8.46 1.40
CA MET A 84 -2.64 8.03 0.73
C MET A 84 -3.03 8.96 -0.41
N SER A 85 -3.83 8.43 -1.34
CA SER A 85 -4.43 9.23 -2.42
C SER A 85 -5.73 9.87 -1.95
N HIS A 86 -5.84 11.17 -2.13
CA HIS A 86 -6.94 12.02 -1.65
C HIS A 86 -7.47 12.91 -2.76
N SER A 87 -8.70 13.41 -2.60
CA SER A 87 -9.28 14.46 -3.42
C SER A 87 -10.00 15.45 -2.52
N LEU A 88 -9.84 16.74 -2.81
CA LEU A 88 -10.57 17.84 -2.19
C LEU A 88 -11.89 18.14 -2.92
N THR A 89 -12.11 17.56 -4.11
CA THR A 89 -13.20 17.91 -5.04
C THR A 89 -14.07 16.72 -5.46
N ASP A 90 -13.70 15.49 -5.07
CA ASP A 90 -14.47 14.26 -5.30
C ASP A 90 -14.56 13.54 -3.96
N GLU A 91 -15.71 13.65 -3.30
CA GLU A 91 -15.95 13.14 -1.95
C GLU A 91 -15.71 11.63 -1.87
N ALA A 92 -16.11 10.86 -2.90
CA ALA A 92 -15.88 9.42 -2.99
C ALA A 92 -14.39 9.03 -3.10
N ARG A 93 -13.51 10.02 -3.33
CA ARG A 93 -12.05 9.91 -3.36
C ARG A 93 -11.37 10.59 -2.16
N ALA A 94 -12.14 11.15 -1.20
CA ALA A 94 -11.61 11.47 0.12
C ALA A 94 -10.95 10.21 0.71
N TRP A 95 -9.87 10.38 1.47
CA TRP A 95 -8.98 9.26 1.80
C TRP A 95 -9.65 8.20 2.71
N ASP A 96 -10.69 8.62 3.43
CA ASP A 96 -11.49 7.90 4.42
C ASP A 96 -13.00 7.82 4.13
N PHE A 97 -13.43 8.15 2.90
CA PHE A 97 -14.85 8.31 2.53
C PHE A 97 -15.82 7.24 3.09
N GLY A 98 -15.51 5.96 2.89
CA GLY A 98 -16.33 4.83 3.34
C GLY A 98 -15.90 4.21 4.68
N MET A 99 -15.00 4.88 5.42
CA MET A 99 -14.33 4.33 6.60
C MET A 99 -14.77 5.02 7.90
N VAL A 100 -14.88 4.23 8.97
CA VAL A 100 -15.24 4.68 10.33
C VAL A 100 -14.06 4.53 11.28
N ASP A 101 -14.13 5.18 12.44
CA ASP A 101 -13.01 5.30 13.39
C ASP A 101 -12.43 3.97 13.92
N SER A 102 -13.24 2.91 13.93
CA SER A 102 -12.86 1.55 14.33
C SER A 102 -12.25 0.70 13.22
N ASP A 103 -12.28 1.16 11.96
CA ASP A 103 -11.59 0.49 10.87
C ASP A 103 -10.08 0.72 10.98
N TYR A 104 -9.29 -0.17 10.37
CA TYR A 104 -7.84 -0.07 10.37
C TYR A 104 -7.31 0.13 8.95
N ILE A 105 -6.19 0.85 8.84
CA ILE A 105 -5.37 0.86 7.63
C ILE A 105 -4.15 -0.03 7.88
N ALA A 106 -3.96 -1.00 7.00
CA ALA A 106 -2.76 -1.82 6.94
C ALA A 106 -1.76 -1.25 5.91
N PHE A 107 -0.49 -1.14 6.30
CA PHE A 107 0.61 -0.75 5.42
C PHE A 107 1.59 -1.92 5.23
N PRO A 108 1.26 -2.92 4.39
CA PRO A 108 2.23 -3.90 3.93
C PRO A 108 3.24 -3.22 2.98
N ILE A 109 4.52 -3.54 3.12
CA ILE A 109 5.57 -3.10 2.20
C ILE A 109 5.85 -4.24 1.24
N CYS A 110 5.70 -4.02 -0.07
CA CYS A 110 6.06 -5.00 -1.10
C CYS A 110 7.32 -4.58 -1.85
N ILE A 111 8.23 -5.54 -2.04
CA ILE A 111 9.45 -5.37 -2.83
C ILE A 111 9.38 -6.23 -4.09
N ALA A 112 10.08 -5.80 -5.13
CA ALA A 112 10.36 -6.64 -6.29
C ALA A 112 11.51 -7.58 -5.91
N ASN A 113 11.24 -8.88 -5.83
CA ASN A 113 12.26 -9.90 -5.54
C ASN A 113 12.98 -10.31 -6.83
N ASP A 114 12.23 -10.42 -7.93
CA ASP A 114 12.76 -10.62 -9.28
C ASP A 114 12.03 -9.67 -10.25
N GLU A 115 12.75 -9.10 -11.21
CA GLU A 115 12.25 -8.13 -12.18
C GLU A 115 13.08 -8.22 -13.47
N ALA A 116 12.51 -8.83 -14.50
CA ALA A 116 13.20 -9.09 -15.77
C ALA A 116 12.66 -8.24 -16.93
N TYR A 117 13.60 -7.93 -17.84
CA TYR A 117 13.42 -7.16 -19.07
C TYR A 117 14.31 -7.75 -20.20
N TRP A 118 14.02 -8.96 -20.70
CA TRP A 118 14.38 -9.37 -22.08
C TRP A 118 13.24 -8.76 -22.98
N SER A 119 13.11 -8.83 -24.30
CA SER A 119 13.72 -9.63 -25.36
C SER A 119 13.84 -8.82 -26.65
N ALA A 120 14.61 -9.35 -27.60
CA ALA A 120 14.57 -8.95 -29.01
C ALA A 120 13.95 -10.04 -29.93
N GLY A 121 13.17 -10.98 -29.37
CA GLY A 121 12.62 -12.14 -30.11
C GLY A 121 13.66 -13.09 -30.70
N LYS A 122 14.96 -12.95 -30.39
CA LYS A 122 16.02 -13.71 -31.05
C LYS A 122 16.15 -15.14 -30.52
N LEU A 123 16.15 -16.11 -31.44
CA LEU A 123 16.44 -17.52 -31.23
C LEU A 123 17.73 -17.85 -32.01
N GLY A 124 18.88 -17.55 -31.40
CA GLY A 124 20.16 -17.60 -32.10
C GLY A 124 20.24 -16.52 -33.20
N PRO A 125 20.52 -16.88 -34.47
CA PRO A 125 20.55 -15.91 -35.57
C PRO A 125 19.15 -15.50 -36.07
N GLU A 126 18.11 -16.27 -35.74
CA GLU A 126 16.73 -16.04 -36.21
C GLU A 126 15.95 -15.10 -35.30
N ALA A 127 14.97 -14.40 -35.87
CA ALA A 127 14.05 -13.52 -35.14
C ALA A 127 12.62 -14.09 -35.16
N SER A 128 12.10 -14.38 -33.97
CA SER A 128 10.69 -14.72 -33.73
C SER A 128 9.85 -13.46 -33.56
N TYR A 129 8.55 -13.55 -33.88
CA TYR A 129 7.55 -12.52 -33.59
C TYR A 129 7.22 -12.39 -32.07
N TRP A 130 7.90 -13.17 -31.21
CA TRP A 130 7.75 -13.10 -29.77
C TRP A 130 8.44 -11.86 -29.19
N HIS A 131 7.63 -10.86 -28.83
CA HIS A 131 8.04 -9.76 -27.96
C HIS A 131 7.78 -10.11 -26.50
N GLU A 132 8.75 -9.89 -25.61
CA GLU A 132 8.63 -10.17 -24.18
C GLU A 132 7.55 -9.35 -23.47
N ARG A 133 6.99 -10.00 -22.45
CA ARG A 133 6.30 -9.39 -21.33
C ARG A 133 7.27 -9.19 -20.15
N ASN A 134 7.64 -7.95 -19.88
CA ASN A 134 8.30 -7.58 -18.62
C ASN A 134 7.49 -8.15 -17.45
N TRP A 135 8.14 -8.82 -16.50
CA TRP A 135 7.46 -9.41 -15.35
C TRP A 135 8.20 -9.06 -14.05
N VAL A 136 7.44 -9.03 -12.95
CA VAL A 136 7.96 -8.66 -11.63
C VAL A 136 7.35 -9.59 -10.59
N HIS A 137 8.20 -10.30 -9.84
CA HIS A 137 7.78 -11.03 -8.66
C HIS A 137 7.69 -10.09 -7.46
N TRP A 138 6.49 -9.99 -6.89
CA TRP A 138 6.22 -9.15 -5.71
C TRP A 138 6.08 -10.01 -4.47
N GLU A 139 6.81 -9.66 -3.43
CA GLU A 139 6.66 -10.26 -2.10
C GLU A 139 6.49 -9.18 -1.03
N THR A 140 5.95 -9.54 0.13
CA THR A 140 5.80 -8.62 1.27
C THR A 140 7.01 -8.70 2.20
N ALA A 141 7.65 -7.57 2.46
CA ALA A 141 8.84 -7.46 3.28
C ALA A 141 8.52 -7.01 4.72
N GLY A 142 9.04 -7.75 5.70
CA GLY A 142 8.98 -7.38 7.12
C GLY A 142 7.61 -7.61 7.78
N ARG A 143 7.22 -6.71 8.69
CA ARG A 143 5.95 -6.76 9.43
C ARG A 143 4.96 -5.74 8.87
N ILE A 144 3.68 -6.11 8.87
CA ILE A 144 2.59 -5.22 8.47
C ILE A 144 2.28 -4.28 9.64
N ASN A 145 2.16 -2.98 9.34
CA ASN A 145 1.79 -1.97 10.34
C ASN A 145 0.30 -1.67 10.22
N TYR A 146 -0.42 -1.70 11.33
CA TYR A 146 -1.85 -1.43 11.40
C TYR A 146 -2.13 -0.20 12.27
N PHE A 147 -2.98 0.69 11.78
CA PHE A 147 -3.38 1.91 12.52
C PHE A 147 -4.88 2.11 12.40
N PRO A 148 -5.60 2.46 13.48
CA PRO A 148 -7.03 2.74 13.39
C PRO A 148 -7.28 4.10 12.73
N ILE A 149 -8.37 4.23 11.99
CA ILE A 149 -8.73 5.45 11.23
C ILE A 149 -8.76 6.69 12.12
N ARG A 150 -9.26 6.57 13.36
CA ARG A 150 -9.27 7.66 14.35
C ARG A 150 -7.89 8.28 14.58
N SER A 151 -6.80 7.51 14.50
CA SER A 151 -5.43 8.03 14.67
C SER A 151 -4.98 8.84 13.46
N PHE A 152 -5.40 8.48 12.25
CA PHE A 152 -5.16 9.26 11.04
C PHE A 152 -6.00 10.54 11.01
N ARG A 153 -7.24 10.50 11.51
CA ARG A 153 -8.10 11.69 11.65
C ARG A 153 -7.60 12.67 12.72
N ALA A 154 -7.12 12.16 13.86
CA ALA A 154 -6.59 12.98 14.96
C ALA A 154 -5.20 13.59 14.67
N THR A 155 -4.51 13.14 13.61
CA THR A 155 -3.16 13.61 13.27
C THR A 155 -3.21 14.41 11.96
N PRO A 156 -2.81 15.70 11.94
CA PRO A 156 -2.71 16.47 10.70
C PRO A 156 -1.78 15.82 9.66
N HIS A 157 -2.18 15.82 8.40
CA HIS A 157 -1.34 15.39 7.27
C HIS A 157 -0.61 16.60 6.66
N ALA A 158 0.68 16.45 6.37
CA ALA A 158 1.59 17.60 6.23
C ALA A 158 1.99 17.96 4.80
N LYS A 159 1.71 17.11 3.80
CA LYS A 159 2.10 17.35 2.40
C LYS A 159 0.96 16.98 1.48
N SER A 160 0.53 17.90 0.62
CA SER A 160 -0.29 17.60 -0.55
C SER A 160 0.53 17.82 -1.81
N SER A 161 1.08 16.77 -2.42
CA SER A 161 1.61 16.87 -3.78
C SER A 161 0.50 16.53 -4.78
N THR A 162 0.26 17.42 -5.74
CA THR A 162 -0.56 17.10 -6.91
C THR A 162 0.17 16.02 -7.68
N LYS A 163 -0.50 14.89 -7.97
CA LYS A 163 0.08 13.94 -8.92
C LYS A 163 0.21 14.63 -10.28
N GLY A 164 1.22 14.25 -11.07
CA GLY A 164 1.44 14.85 -12.38
C GLY A 164 0.19 14.78 -13.26
N VAL A 165 0.07 15.69 -14.24
CA VAL A 165 -1.13 15.89 -15.07
C VAL A 165 -1.66 14.59 -15.71
N THR A 166 -0.81 13.57 -15.86
CA THR A 166 -1.08 12.19 -16.33
C THR A 166 -1.65 11.19 -15.32
N GLU A 167 -1.89 11.57 -14.07
CA GLU A 167 -2.40 10.65 -13.03
C GLU A 167 -3.81 11.00 -12.49
N GLY A 168 -4.41 12.10 -12.95
CA GLY A 168 -5.69 12.64 -12.49
C GLY A 168 -5.57 13.63 -11.32
N ALA A 169 -6.65 14.36 -11.01
CA ALA A 169 -6.68 15.44 -10.02
C ALA A 169 -6.56 14.99 -8.53
N GLU A 170 -6.19 13.73 -8.27
CA GLU A 170 -5.92 13.26 -6.91
C GLU A 170 -4.59 13.82 -6.40
N THR A 171 -4.59 14.35 -5.17
CA THR A 171 -3.35 14.65 -4.43
C THR A 171 -2.85 13.41 -3.70
N ILE A 172 -1.58 13.43 -3.29
CA ILE A 172 -1.04 12.51 -2.29
C ILE A 172 -0.94 13.27 -0.97
N ILE A 173 -1.58 12.75 0.08
CA ILE A 173 -1.43 13.23 1.46
C ILE A 173 -0.52 12.29 2.26
N SER A 174 0.26 12.83 3.20
CA SER A 174 1.18 12.04 4.04
C SER A 174 1.20 12.46 5.50
N TRP A 175 1.30 11.48 6.39
CA TRP A 175 1.46 11.66 7.83
C TRP A 175 2.93 11.61 8.24
N PRO A 176 3.37 12.40 9.24
CA PRO A 176 4.69 12.30 9.84
C PRO A 176 4.95 10.89 10.40
N ALA A 177 6.06 10.26 9.98
CA ALA A 177 6.40 8.90 10.40
C ALA A 177 7.92 8.66 10.39
N VAL A 178 8.38 7.72 11.22
CA VAL A 178 9.76 7.22 11.22
C VAL A 178 9.72 5.70 11.19
N PHE A 179 10.34 5.13 10.17
CA PHE A 179 10.46 3.68 10.03
C PHE A 179 11.84 3.20 10.50
N ALA A 180 11.88 2.01 11.10
CA ALA A 180 13.12 1.33 11.42
C ALA A 180 13.76 0.81 10.12
N ASN A 181 15.07 0.99 9.97
CA ASN A 181 15.84 0.52 8.81
C ASN A 181 16.53 -0.84 9.05
N ARG A 182 16.21 -1.50 10.17
CA ARG A 182 16.71 -2.83 10.58
C ARG A 182 15.85 -3.36 11.72
N SER A 183 15.84 -4.68 11.90
CA SER A 183 15.19 -5.34 13.03
C SER A 183 15.71 -4.81 14.37
N ALA A 184 14.79 -4.33 15.20
CA ALA A 184 15.08 -3.78 16.51
C ALA A 184 13.85 -3.91 17.42
N VAL A 185 14.09 -4.01 18.72
CA VAL A 185 13.04 -4.01 19.76
C VAL A 185 12.88 -2.58 20.28
N VAL A 186 11.65 -2.11 20.43
CA VAL A 186 11.35 -0.84 21.11
C VAL A 186 11.57 -1.04 22.61
N GLU A 187 12.44 -0.22 23.21
CA GLU A 187 12.71 -0.28 24.66
C GLU A 187 11.98 0.82 25.44
N ALA A 188 11.79 1.98 24.82
CA ALA A 188 11.18 3.13 25.46
C ALA A 188 10.54 4.07 24.42
N VAL A 189 9.40 4.65 24.80
CA VAL A 189 8.74 5.73 24.09
C VAL A 189 8.54 6.87 25.09
N ALA A 190 9.05 8.07 24.76
CA ALA A 190 8.99 9.24 25.64
C ALA A 190 8.62 10.47 24.80
N GLY A 191 7.33 10.84 24.82
CA GLY A 191 6.76 11.82 23.90
C GLY A 191 7.06 11.45 22.45
N HIS A 192 7.53 12.42 21.66
CA HIS A 192 7.95 12.22 20.27
C HIS A 192 9.33 11.52 20.11
N ARG A 193 9.81 10.73 21.07
CA ARG A 193 11.09 10.02 20.97
C ARG A 193 10.91 8.52 21.18
N VAL A 194 11.32 7.73 20.19
CA VAL A 194 11.34 6.26 20.26
C VAL A 194 12.79 5.80 20.38
N THR A 195 13.05 4.94 21.35
CA THR A 195 14.36 4.33 21.58
C THR A 195 14.30 2.83 21.31
N THR A 196 15.21 2.33 20.48
CA THR A 196 15.24 0.95 20.01
C THR A 196 16.61 0.31 20.22
N ARG A 197 16.62 -0.98 20.58
CA ARG A 197 17.81 -1.84 20.60
C ARG A 197 17.83 -2.74 19.36
N PRO A 198 18.88 -2.70 18.52
CA PRO A 198 19.01 -3.63 17.39
C PRO A 198 18.92 -5.09 17.84
N SER A 199 18.24 -5.95 17.08
CA SER A 199 18.04 -7.37 17.43
C SER A 199 19.34 -8.19 17.35
N VAL A 200 20.29 -7.76 16.53
CA VAL A 200 21.63 -8.33 16.39
C VAL A 200 22.64 -7.18 16.42
N GLY A 201 23.74 -7.35 17.16
CA GLY A 201 24.95 -6.52 17.17
C GLY A 201 24.78 -5.03 16.86
N GLY A 202 24.59 -4.18 17.89
CA GLY A 202 24.61 -2.74 17.67
C GLY A 202 24.34 -1.88 18.90
N ARG A 203 24.59 -0.57 18.76
CA ARG A 203 24.28 0.42 19.80
C ARG A 203 22.78 0.79 19.77
N ARG A 204 22.26 1.09 20.96
CA ARG A 204 20.96 1.74 21.20
C ARG A 204 20.80 2.95 20.27
N ASN A 205 19.65 3.07 19.60
CA ASN A 205 19.32 4.21 18.76
C ASN A 205 18.10 4.94 19.32
N SER A 206 18.12 6.27 19.36
CA SER A 206 16.96 7.11 19.69
C SER A 206 16.63 7.99 18.49
N ARG A 207 15.39 7.93 18.01
CA ARG A 207 14.91 8.79 16.92
C ARG A 207 13.77 9.67 17.42
N LYS A 208 13.80 10.95 17.03
CA LYS A 208 12.65 11.84 17.18
C LYS A 208 11.66 11.55 16.04
N VAL A 209 10.41 11.27 16.39
CA VAL A 209 9.29 11.22 15.44
C VAL A 209 8.92 12.67 15.13
N PRO A 210 8.81 13.08 13.85
CA PRO A 210 8.31 14.40 13.51
C PRO A 210 6.87 14.57 14.04
N ALA A 211 6.55 15.79 14.47
CA ALA A 211 5.19 16.19 14.84
C ALA A 211 4.36 16.48 13.58
#